data_AF-A0A7C3TR99-F1
#
_entry.id   AF-A0A7C3TR99-F1
#
_cell.length_a   1.000
_cell.length_b   1.000
_cell.length_c   1.000
_cell.angle_alpha   90.00
_cell.angle_beta   90.00
_cell.angle_gamma   90.00
#
_symmetry.space_group_name_H-M   'P 1'
#
loop_
_entity.id
_entity.type
_entity.pdbx_description
1 polymer ?
#
loop_
_entity_poly.entity_id
_entity_poly.type
_entity_poly.pdbx_seq_one_letter_code
_entity_poly.pdbx_strand_id
1 'polypeptide(L)'
;WKNLSLSRASLISLLGIALILIVTGFFHEEEGFVKIALPIIITIAILIVAIVPEHFLQEHLWEHVIKKHLVRIFLWTLGALLVIHIVVDVLHLDELIHNAQWIVLIVAALVGIIPESGPHLLFVMMFAKGVVPFSVLVTSSIVQDGHAMLPLLAQSRKDFLLIKFINLIVGLIVGSFIMLAGY
;
A
#
# COMPACT_ATOMS: atom_id res chain seq x y z
N TRP A 1 -20.26 28.74 -11.21
CA TRP A 1 -19.54 28.06 -12.30
C TRP A 1 -19.02 29.06 -13.33
N LYS A 2 -18.20 30.05 -12.92
CA LYS A 2 -17.54 30.96 -13.86
C LYS A 2 -16.04 30.70 -13.71
N ASN A 3 -15.44 30.17 -14.78
CA ASN A 3 -14.06 29.69 -14.95
C ASN A 3 -13.82 28.23 -14.49
N LEU A 4 -14.37 27.27 -15.26
CA LEU A 4 -13.82 25.90 -15.29
C LEU A 4 -12.46 25.96 -15.98
N SER A 5 -11.39 25.71 -15.24
CA SER A 5 -10.06 25.56 -15.82
C SER A 5 -10.00 24.31 -16.71
N LEU A 6 -9.10 24.32 -17.70
CA LEU A 6 -8.84 23.15 -18.54
C LEU A 6 -8.45 21.93 -17.71
N SER A 7 -7.69 22.15 -16.64
CA SER A 7 -7.18 21.12 -15.75
C SER A 7 -8.29 20.48 -14.92
N ARG A 8 -9.20 21.28 -14.36
CA ARG A 8 -10.38 20.75 -13.66
C ARG A 8 -11.29 20.01 -14.62
N ALA A 9 -11.55 20.58 -15.81
CA ALA A 9 -12.40 19.94 -16.81
C ALA A 9 -11.83 18.58 -17.24
N SER A 10 -10.55 18.52 -17.61
CA SER A 10 -9.90 17.27 -18.03
C SER A 10 -9.87 16.20 -16.94
N LEU A 11 -9.56 16.57 -15.69
CA LEU A 11 -9.56 15.63 -14.56
C LEU A 11 -10.96 15.07 -14.27
N ILE A 12 -11.99 15.93 -14.25
CA ILE A 12 -13.38 15.48 -14.04
C ILE A 12 -13.83 14.59 -15.20
N SER A 13 -13.52 14.95 -16.44
CA SER A 13 -13.84 14.12 -17.60
C SER A 13 -13.16 12.75 -17.55
N LEU A 14 -11.87 12.71 -17.23
CA LEU A 14 -11.12 11.46 -17.09
C LEU A 14 -11.71 10.56 -16.01
N LEU A 15 -11.93 11.10 -14.81
CA LEU A 15 -12.51 10.35 -13.69
C LEU A 15 -13.96 9.94 -13.95
N GLY A 16 -14.74 10.79 -14.62
CA GLY A 16 -16.12 10.49 -15.01
C GLY A 16 -16.21 9.35 -16.03
N ILE A 17 -15.33 9.36 -17.04
CA ILE A 17 -15.21 8.24 -17.99
C ILE A 17 -14.81 6.96 -17.24
N ALA A 18 -13.81 7.02 -16.36
CA ALA A 18 -13.41 5.86 -15.56
C ALA A 18 -14.56 5.31 -14.71
N LEU A 19 -15.32 6.18 -14.05
CA LEU A 19 -16.49 5.79 -13.25
C LEU A 19 -17.56 5.10 -14.11
N ILE A 20 -17.87 5.65 -15.28
CA ILE A 20 -18.85 5.06 -16.22
C ILE A 20 -18.36 3.68 -16.66
N LEU A 21 -17.09 3.53 -17.06
CA LEU A 21 -16.53 2.25 -17.49
C LEU A 21 -16.61 1.19 -16.39
N ILE A 22 -16.34 1.55 -15.13
CA ILE A 22 -16.40 0.61 -14.00
C ILE A 22 -17.86 0.24 -13.68
N VAL A 23 -18.76 1.22 -13.59
CA VAL A 23 -20.17 0.98 -13.21
C VAL A 23 -20.93 0.22 -14.29
N THR A 24 -20.62 0.46 -15.57
CA THR A 24 -21.19 -0.31 -16.70
C THR A 24 -20.62 -1.72 -16.81
N GLY A 25 -19.65 -2.07 -15.97
CA GLY A 25 -19.01 -3.38 -15.97
C GLY A 25 -18.11 -3.59 -17.18
N PHE A 26 -17.62 -2.55 -17.85
CA PHE A 26 -16.68 -2.73 -18.96
C PHE A 26 -15.44 -3.52 -18.51
N PHE A 27 -14.97 -3.22 -17.29
CA PHE A 27 -13.99 -4.04 -16.57
C PHE A 27 -14.73 -5.15 -15.82
N HIS A 28 -15.00 -6.26 -16.50
CA HIS A 28 -15.79 -7.41 -16.00
C HIS A 28 -15.09 -8.24 -14.89
N GLU A 29 -13.89 -7.85 -14.45
CA GLU A 29 -13.03 -8.71 -13.62
C GLU A 29 -13.02 -8.38 -12.11
N GLU A 30 -13.68 -7.30 -11.67
CA GLU A 30 -13.65 -6.95 -10.25
C GLU A 30 -14.80 -7.59 -9.47
N GLU A 31 -14.46 -8.60 -8.66
CA GLU A 31 -15.36 -9.25 -7.71
C GLU A 31 -15.15 -8.75 -6.26
N GLY A 32 -16.15 -9.00 -5.40
CA GLY A 32 -16.05 -8.70 -3.97
C GLY A 32 -16.08 -7.20 -3.62
N PHE A 33 -15.30 -6.82 -2.61
CA PHE A 33 -15.28 -5.46 -2.05
C PHE A 33 -14.83 -4.39 -3.06
N VAL A 34 -13.92 -4.74 -3.98
CA VAL A 34 -13.31 -3.79 -4.92
C VAL A 34 -14.36 -3.17 -5.84
N LYS A 35 -15.32 -4.00 -6.31
CA LYS A 35 -16.46 -3.58 -7.12
C LYS A 35 -17.29 -2.45 -6.50
N ILE A 36 -17.35 -2.38 -5.17
CA ILE A 36 -18.11 -1.35 -4.44
C ILE A 36 -17.18 -0.18 -4.07
N ALA A 37 -15.99 -0.48 -3.56
CA ALA A 37 -15.05 0.52 -3.09
C ALA A 37 -14.54 1.44 -4.20
N LEU A 38 -14.25 0.87 -5.38
CA LEU A 38 -13.61 1.61 -6.46
C LEU A 38 -14.54 2.72 -7.03
N PRO A 39 -15.83 2.47 -7.35
CA PRO A 39 -16.76 3.53 -7.72
C PRO A 39 -16.91 4.62 -6.65
N ILE A 40 -16.93 4.25 -5.37
CA ILE A 40 -17.05 5.19 -4.25
C ILE A 40 -15.80 6.10 -4.20
N ILE A 41 -14.61 5.52 -4.29
CA ILE A 41 -13.34 6.28 -4.27
C ILE A 41 -13.28 7.25 -5.44
N ILE A 42 -13.63 6.81 -6.65
CA ILE A 42 -13.63 7.68 -7.84
C ILE A 42 -14.67 8.80 -7.70
N THR A 43 -15.85 8.49 -7.16
CA THR A 43 -16.88 9.50 -6.90
C THR A 43 -16.38 10.55 -5.91
N ILE A 44 -15.75 10.14 -4.81
CA ILE A 44 -15.12 11.05 -3.84
C ILE A 44 -14.03 11.88 -4.52
N ALA A 45 -13.18 11.28 -5.36
CA ALA A 45 -12.15 12.00 -6.10
C ALA A 45 -12.72 13.09 -7.02
N ILE A 46 -13.82 12.79 -7.74
CA ILE A 46 -14.53 13.78 -8.57
C ILE A 46 -15.05 14.93 -7.71
N LEU A 47 -15.65 14.63 -6.56
CA LEU A 47 -16.15 15.66 -5.63
C LEU A 47 -15.01 16.54 -5.10
N ILE A 48 -13.88 15.94 -4.73
CA ILE A 48 -12.68 16.69 -4.30
C ILE A 48 -12.23 17.63 -5.42
N VAL A 49 -12.02 17.11 -6.65
CA VAL A 49 -11.56 17.92 -7.79
C VAL A 49 -12.55 19.06 -8.13
N ALA A 50 -13.85 18.84 -7.94
CA ALA A 50 -14.87 19.85 -8.17
C ALA A 50 -14.84 20.98 -7.13
N ILE A 51 -14.48 20.70 -5.87
CA ILE A 51 -14.54 21.65 -4.75
C ILE A 51 -13.21 22.37 -4.54
N VAL A 52 -12.07 21.71 -4.76
CA VAL A 52 -10.75 22.26 -4.41
C VAL A 52 -10.32 23.45 -5.31
N PRO A 53 -9.52 24.40 -4.77
CA PRO A 53 -8.98 25.53 -5.53
C PRO A 53 -8.10 25.10 -6.71
N GLU A 54 -7.99 25.96 -7.73
CA GLU A 54 -7.17 25.63 -8.93
C GLU A 54 -5.69 25.46 -8.62
N HIS A 55 -5.15 26.29 -7.72
CA HIS A 55 -3.77 26.17 -7.25
C HIS A 55 -3.49 24.79 -6.63
N PHE A 56 -4.48 24.16 -5.97
CA PHE A 56 -4.32 22.81 -5.45
C PHE A 56 -4.12 21.78 -6.57
N LEU A 57 -4.86 21.90 -7.69
CA LEU A 57 -4.71 20.99 -8.82
C LEU A 57 -3.38 21.17 -9.54
N GLN A 58 -2.92 22.41 -9.74
CA GLN A 58 -1.65 22.67 -10.43
C GLN A 58 -0.42 22.40 -9.57
N GLU A 59 -0.37 22.95 -8.35
CA GLU A 59 0.85 22.89 -7.56
C GLU A 59 0.92 21.66 -6.66
N HIS A 60 -0.17 21.33 -5.96
CA HIS A 60 -0.16 20.20 -5.04
C HIS A 60 -0.37 18.86 -5.77
N LEU A 61 -1.37 18.75 -6.64
CA LEU A 61 -1.62 17.48 -7.35
C LEU A 61 -0.58 17.24 -8.44
N TRP A 62 -0.37 18.20 -9.35
CA TRP A 62 0.53 17.99 -10.48
C TRP A 62 2.02 18.12 -10.11
N GLU A 63 2.47 19.28 -9.65
CA GLU A 63 3.90 19.52 -9.38
C GLU A 63 4.45 18.72 -8.19
N HIS A 64 3.62 18.41 -7.18
CA HIS A 64 4.06 17.66 -6.00
C HIS A 64 3.71 16.18 -6.07
N VAL A 65 2.42 15.80 -6.17
CA VAL A 65 2.01 14.38 -6.13
C VAL A 65 2.45 13.64 -7.40
N ILE A 66 2.04 14.10 -8.58
CA ILE A 66 2.30 13.39 -9.83
C ILE A 66 3.80 13.41 -10.17
N LYS A 67 4.44 14.59 -10.18
CA LYS A 67 5.85 14.66 -10.59
C LYS A 67 6.84 14.08 -9.58
N LYS A 68 6.57 14.16 -8.27
CA LYS A 68 7.55 13.72 -7.24
C LYS A 68 7.25 12.38 -6.62
N HIS A 69 5.98 12.08 -6.34
CA HIS A 69 5.60 10.89 -5.58
C HIS A 69 5.18 9.72 -6.48
N LEU A 70 4.49 9.98 -7.60
CA LEU A 70 3.97 8.91 -8.46
C LEU A 70 5.06 7.96 -8.92
N VAL A 71 6.20 8.48 -9.38
CA VAL A 71 7.32 7.65 -9.87
C VAL A 71 7.86 6.75 -8.76
N ARG A 72 8.03 7.29 -7.55
CA ARG A 72 8.51 6.51 -6.41
C ARG A 72 7.52 5.41 -6.02
N ILE A 73 6.23 5.74 -5.95
CA ILE A 73 5.16 4.77 -5.64
C ILE A 73 5.13 3.68 -6.71
N PHE A 74 5.14 4.08 -7.99
CA PHE A 74 5.17 3.16 -9.12
C PHE A 74 6.37 2.22 -9.06
N LEU A 75 7.58 2.75 -8.83
CA LEU A 75 8.80 1.94 -8.76
C LEU A 75 8.79 0.96 -7.60
N TRP A 76 8.29 1.34 -6.42
CA TRP A 76 8.16 0.40 -5.31
C TRP A 76 7.09 -0.65 -5.53
N THR A 77 5.93 -0.29 -6.07
CA THR A 77 4.88 -1.25 -6.42
C THR A 77 5.37 -2.23 -7.48
N LEU A 78 5.98 -1.73 -8.55
CA LEU A 78 6.58 -2.55 -9.61
C LEU A 78 7.68 -3.44 -9.04
N GLY A 79 8.56 -2.89 -8.21
CA GLY A 79 9.64 -3.63 -7.55
C GLY A 79 9.13 -4.74 -6.66
N ALA A 80 8.12 -4.48 -5.82
CA ALA A 80 7.50 -5.50 -4.97
C ALA A 80 6.85 -6.62 -5.79
N LEU A 81 6.09 -6.27 -6.83
CA LEU A 81 5.48 -7.24 -7.73
C LEU A 81 6.54 -8.09 -8.46
N LEU A 82 7.62 -7.45 -8.92
CA LEU A 82 8.72 -8.12 -9.59
C LEU A 82 9.47 -9.07 -8.64
N VAL A 83 9.76 -8.63 -7.42
CA VAL A 83 10.38 -9.50 -6.39
C VAL A 83 9.51 -10.72 -6.14
N ILE A 84 8.20 -10.55 -5.98
CA ILE A 84 7.29 -11.69 -5.78
C ILE A 84 7.28 -12.60 -6.98
N HIS A 85 7.22 -12.05 -8.19
CA HIS A 85 7.26 -12.84 -9.41
C HIS A 85 8.56 -13.66 -9.51
N ILE A 86 9.70 -13.05 -9.18
CA ILE A 86 10.98 -13.77 -9.17
C ILE A 86 11.01 -14.84 -8.07
N VAL A 87 10.63 -14.50 -6.84
CA VAL A 87 10.71 -15.41 -5.69
C VAL A 87 9.77 -16.61 -5.84
N VAL A 88 8.53 -16.36 -6.25
CA VAL A 88 7.48 -17.39 -6.32
C VAL A 88 7.51 -18.09 -7.68
N ASP A 89 7.47 -17.33 -8.78
CA ASP A 89 7.19 -17.91 -10.10
C ASP A 89 8.47 -18.33 -10.84
N VAL A 90 9.62 -17.71 -10.56
CA VAL A 90 10.91 -18.06 -11.21
C VAL A 90 11.73 -19.00 -10.36
N LEU A 91 11.92 -18.67 -9.07
CA LEU A 91 12.77 -19.43 -8.15
C LEU A 91 12.04 -20.57 -7.44
N HIS A 92 10.71 -20.66 -7.55
CA HIS A 92 9.88 -21.71 -6.93
C HIS A 92 10.16 -21.86 -5.42
N LEU A 93 10.33 -20.73 -4.73
CA LEU A 93 10.62 -20.71 -3.28
C LEU A 93 9.38 -20.81 -2.40
N ASP A 94 8.19 -21.00 -2.99
CA ASP A 94 6.92 -21.11 -2.27
C ASP A 94 6.92 -22.26 -1.26
N GLU A 95 7.42 -23.45 -1.64
CA GLU A 95 7.55 -24.57 -0.71
C GLU A 95 8.53 -24.28 0.43
N LEU A 96 9.65 -23.61 0.14
CA LEU A 96 10.64 -23.23 1.14
C LEU A 96 10.04 -22.22 2.13
N ILE A 97 9.31 -21.23 1.63
CA ILE A 97 8.64 -20.21 2.44
C ILE A 97 7.57 -20.86 3.32
N HIS A 98 6.81 -21.82 2.78
CA HIS A 98 5.82 -22.58 3.53
C HIS A 98 6.45 -23.41 4.67
N ASN A 99 7.62 -24.00 4.43
CA ASN A 99 8.34 -24.77 5.46
C ASN A 99 9.09 -23.88 6.48
N ALA A 100 9.34 -22.62 6.12
CA ALA A 100 10.13 -21.67 6.90
C ALA A 100 9.29 -20.50 7.45
N GLN A 101 7.99 -20.70 7.70
CA GLN A 101 7.05 -19.65 8.12
C GLN A 101 7.53 -18.83 9.34
N TRP A 102 8.17 -19.47 10.31
CA TRP A 102 8.77 -18.78 11.47
C TRP A 102 9.91 -17.83 11.09
N ILE A 103 10.76 -18.24 10.15
CA ILE A 103 11.84 -17.39 9.62
C ILE A 103 11.23 -16.22 8.86
N VAL A 104 10.22 -16.48 8.03
CA VAL A 104 9.51 -15.46 7.24
C VAL A 104 8.83 -14.45 8.16
N LEU A 105 8.23 -14.88 9.28
CA LEU A 105 7.65 -13.99 10.29
C LEU A 105 8.70 -13.05 10.89
N ILE A 106 9.87 -13.57 11.26
CA ILE A 106 10.97 -12.76 11.78
C ILE A 106 11.48 -11.78 10.72
N VAL A 107 11.65 -12.23 9.47
CA VAL A 107 12.04 -11.37 8.35
C VAL A 107 11.00 -10.27 8.13
N ALA A 108 9.71 -10.58 8.17
CA ALA A 108 8.64 -9.61 8.05
C ALA A 108 8.66 -8.55 9.15
N ALA A 109 8.94 -8.97 10.39
CA ALA A 109 9.11 -8.07 11.52
C ALA A 109 10.31 -7.13 11.30
N LEU A 110 11.47 -7.67 10.89
CA LEU A 110 12.68 -6.89 10.65
C LEU A 110 12.52 -5.91 9.48
N VAL A 111 11.90 -6.34 8.38
CA VAL A 111 11.60 -5.49 7.22
C VAL A 111 10.63 -4.37 7.59
N GLY A 112 9.67 -4.62 8.49
CA GLY A 112 8.74 -3.59 9.00
C GLY A 112 9.41 -2.45 9.78
N ILE A 113 10.67 -2.62 10.23
CA ILE A 113 11.43 -1.53 10.88
C ILE A 113 11.73 -0.41 9.88
N ILE A 114 11.82 -0.73 8.58
CA ILE A 114 12.03 0.27 7.53
C ILE A 114 10.85 1.25 7.54
N PRO A 115 11.07 2.57 7.73
CA PRO A 115 10.01 3.56 7.86
C PRO A 115 9.43 3.96 6.49
N GLU A 116 8.94 2.98 5.75
CA GLU A 116 8.36 3.12 4.42
C GLU A 116 7.28 2.04 4.20
N SER A 117 6.22 2.38 3.46
CA SER A 117 5.11 1.45 3.19
C SER A 117 5.40 0.44 2.08
N GLY A 118 6.40 0.70 1.23
CA GLY A 118 6.77 -0.15 0.09
C GLY A 118 7.13 -1.58 0.49
N PRO A 119 8.09 -1.80 1.41
CA PRO A 119 8.47 -3.15 1.84
C PRO A 119 7.32 -3.95 2.47
N HIS A 120 6.35 -3.29 3.10
CA HIS A 120 5.16 -3.95 3.64
C HIS A 120 4.25 -4.52 2.53
N LEU A 121 4.15 -3.84 1.38
CA LEU A 121 3.36 -4.31 0.24
C LEU A 121 3.79 -5.71 -0.24
N LEU A 122 5.08 -6.06 -0.07
CA LEU A 122 5.58 -7.39 -0.36
C LEU A 122 4.79 -8.47 0.39
N PHE A 123 4.60 -8.31 1.70
CA PHE A 123 3.89 -9.29 2.53
C PHE A 123 2.39 -9.28 2.28
N VAL A 124 1.80 -8.11 1.97
CA VAL A 124 0.39 -8.02 1.56
C VAL A 124 0.14 -8.85 0.30
N MET A 125 1.00 -8.68 -0.72
CA MET A 125 0.86 -9.38 -1.98
C MET A 125 1.19 -10.88 -1.86
N MET A 126 2.19 -11.26 -1.06
CA MET A 126 2.46 -12.67 -0.76
C MET A 126 1.30 -13.33 -0.02
N PHE A 127 0.66 -12.63 0.92
CA PHE A 127 -0.53 -13.13 1.61
C PHE A 127 -1.70 -13.27 0.65
N ALA A 128 -1.94 -12.28 -0.21
CA ALA A 128 -2.99 -12.32 -1.22
C ALA A 128 -2.81 -13.49 -2.22
N LYS A 129 -1.56 -13.88 -2.52
CA LYS A 129 -1.23 -15.05 -3.33
C LYS A 129 -1.25 -16.38 -2.54
N GLY A 130 -1.50 -16.37 -1.24
CA GLY A 130 -1.51 -17.57 -0.38
C GLY A 130 -0.12 -18.12 -0.03
N VAL A 131 0.95 -17.36 -0.25
CA VAL A 131 2.34 -17.79 -0.03
C VAL A 131 2.76 -17.66 1.44
N VAL A 132 2.23 -16.65 2.16
CA VAL A 132 2.50 -16.45 3.58
C VAL A 132 1.20 -16.49 4.39
N PRO A 133 1.25 -16.97 5.65
CA PRO A 133 0.08 -17.01 6.52
C PRO A 133 -0.33 -15.63 7.03
N PHE A 134 -1.53 -15.54 7.62
CA PHE A 134 -2.09 -14.32 8.19
C PHE A 134 -1.24 -13.78 9.34
N SER A 135 -0.61 -14.65 10.14
CA SER A 135 0.36 -14.25 11.17
C SER A 135 1.49 -13.37 10.62
N VAL A 136 2.09 -13.74 9.48
CA VAL A 136 3.15 -12.96 8.83
C VAL A 136 2.63 -11.58 8.39
N LEU A 137 1.44 -11.54 7.79
CA LEU A 137 0.80 -10.28 7.41
C LEU A 137 0.59 -9.38 8.64
N VAL A 138 0.00 -9.91 9.71
CA VAL A 138 -0.25 -9.16 10.96
C VAL A 138 1.03 -8.66 11.59
N THR A 139 2.07 -9.50 11.68
CA THR A 139 3.39 -9.06 12.16
C THR A 139 3.89 -7.89 11.36
N SER A 140 3.93 -8.00 10.02
CA SER A 140 4.41 -6.91 9.18
C SER A 140 3.58 -5.63 9.35
N SER A 141 2.25 -5.74 9.47
CA SER A 141 1.33 -4.63 9.66
C SER A 141 1.51 -3.89 10.98
N ILE A 142 1.87 -4.61 12.05
CA ILE A 142 2.12 -4.00 13.37
C ILE A 142 3.48 -3.30 13.40
N VAL A 143 4.51 -3.91 12.80
CA VAL A 143 5.88 -3.35 12.89
C VAL A 143 6.08 -2.14 11.96
N GLN A 144 5.39 -2.14 10.81
CA GLN A 144 5.47 -1.06 9.85
C GLN A 144 4.57 0.12 10.25
N ASP A 145 5.12 1.33 10.18
CA ASP A 145 4.40 2.59 10.45
C ASP A 145 4.40 3.53 9.24
N GLY A 146 4.87 3.02 8.10
CA GLY A 146 5.10 3.78 6.88
C GLY A 146 5.89 5.07 7.05
N HIS A 147 5.56 6.06 6.22
CA HIS A 147 6.25 7.35 6.14
C HIS A 147 6.03 8.24 7.37
N ALA A 148 5.01 7.94 8.21
CA ALA A 148 4.70 8.70 9.41
C ALA A 148 5.86 8.70 10.43
N MET A 149 6.77 7.73 10.31
CA MET A 149 7.92 7.60 11.19
C MET A 149 9.14 8.44 10.73
N LEU A 150 9.13 8.98 9.49
CA LEU A 150 10.21 9.83 8.98
C LEU A 150 10.32 11.19 9.72
N PRO A 151 9.21 11.92 10.01
CA PRO A 151 9.27 13.11 10.85
C PRO A 151 9.80 12.82 12.25
N LEU A 152 9.39 11.70 12.86
CA LEU A 152 9.88 11.32 14.18
C LEU A 152 11.38 11.00 14.15
N LEU A 153 11.85 10.29 13.12
CA LEU A 153 13.27 10.03 12.91
C LEU A 153 14.08 11.33 12.80
N ALA A 154 13.52 12.33 12.12
CA ALA A 154 14.13 13.64 11.97
C ALA A 154 14.14 14.45 13.28
N GLN A 155 13.10 14.31 14.12
CA GLN A 155 12.97 15.03 15.38
C GLN A 155 13.75 14.38 16.53
N SER A 156 13.61 13.07 16.72
CA SER A 156 14.21 12.32 17.82
C SER A 156 14.50 10.87 17.41
N ARG A 157 15.79 10.58 17.16
CA ARG A 157 16.24 9.21 16.87
C ARG A 157 15.97 8.25 18.03
N LYS A 158 15.99 8.75 19.27
CA LYS A 158 15.73 7.92 20.46
C LYS A 158 14.28 7.45 20.48
N ASP A 159 13.35 8.37 20.25
CA ASP A 159 11.91 8.04 20.25
C ASP A 159 11.55 7.17 19.04
N PHE A 160 12.15 7.43 17.88
CA PHE A 160 12.06 6.55 16.71
C PHE A 160 12.44 5.11 17.06
N LEU A 161 13.62 4.90 17.64
CA LEU A 161 14.11 3.56 17.98
C LEU A 161 13.25 2.91 19.06
N LEU A 162 12.77 3.69 20.04
CA LEU A 162 11.91 3.19 21.10
C LEU A 162 10.58 2.67 20.53
N ILE A 163 9.90 3.47 19.70
CA ILE A 163 8.63 3.05 19.08
C ILE A 163 8.84 1.86 18.17
N LYS A 164 9.89 1.87 17.34
CA LYS A 164 10.20 0.72 16.48
C LYS A 164 10.48 -0.54 17.27
N PHE A 165 11.18 -0.43 18.38
CA PHE A 165 11.42 -1.57 19.27
C PHE A 165 10.11 -2.09 19.89
N ILE A 166 9.25 -1.19 20.38
CA ILE A 166 7.94 -1.58 20.92
C ILE A 166 7.11 -2.30 19.85
N ASN A 167 6.96 -1.70 18.66
CA ASN A 167 6.21 -2.28 17.56
C ASN A 167 6.78 -3.63 17.12
N LEU A 168 8.11 -3.76 17.06
CA LEU A 168 8.79 -5.02 16.76
C LEU A 168 8.42 -6.11 17.76
N ILE A 169 8.52 -5.82 19.05
CA ILE A 169 8.20 -6.79 20.11
C ILE A 169 6.72 -7.15 20.08
N VAL A 170 5.82 -6.18 19.98
CA VAL A 170 4.37 -6.42 19.92
C VAL A 170 4.01 -7.23 18.67
N GLY A 171 4.56 -6.87 17.51
CA GLY A 171 4.31 -7.57 16.25
C GLY A 171 4.80 -9.01 16.25
N LEU A 172 5.97 -9.27 16.86
CA LEU A 172 6.49 -10.63 17.03
C LEU A 172 5.65 -11.44 18.02
N ILE A 173 5.25 -10.86 19.15
CA ILE A 173 4.41 -11.55 20.14
C ILE A 173 3.06 -11.91 19.52
N VAL A 174 2.35 -10.93 18.98
CA VAL A 174 1.01 -11.12 18.39
C VAL A 174 1.09 -12.09 17.22
N GLY A 175 2.04 -11.91 16.31
CA GLY A 175 2.22 -12.80 15.17
C GLY A 175 2.54 -14.23 15.57
N SER A 176 3.44 -14.42 16.54
CA SER A 176 3.80 -15.76 17.03
C SER A 176 2.59 -16.47 17.65
N PHE A 177 1.75 -15.75 18.40
CA PHE A 177 0.51 -16.32 18.93
C PHE A 177 -0.46 -16.74 17.82
N ILE A 178 -0.63 -15.91 16.79
CA ILE A 178 -1.48 -16.23 15.63
C ILE A 178 -0.93 -17.44 14.86
N MET A 179 0.40 -17.49 14.67
CA MET A 179 1.09 -18.61 14.02
C MET A 179 0.87 -19.92 14.78
N LEU A 180 1.00 -19.90 16.12
CA LEU A 180 0.75 -21.07 16.96
C LEU A 180 -0.72 -21.51 16.92
N ALA A 181 -1.65 -20.58 16.69
CA ALA A 181 -3.06 -20.89 16.48
C ALA A 181 -3.35 -21.48 15.07
N GLY A 182 -2.34 -21.57 14.20
CA GLY A 182 -2.44 -22.14 12.86
C GLY A 182 -2.87 -21.14 11.79
N TYR A 183 -2.73 -19.83 12.04
CA TYR A 183 -3.13 -18.77 11.12
C TYR A 183 -1.97 -17.91 10.65
#